data_AF-A0A2V9HFA6-F1
#
_entry.id   AF-A0A2V9HFA6-F1
#
_cell.length_a   1.000
_cell.length_b   1.000
_cell.length_c   1.000
_cell.angle_alpha   90.00
_cell.angle_beta   90.00
_cell.angle_gamma   90.00
#
_symmetry.space_group_name_H-M   'P 1'
#
loop_
_entity.id
_entity.type
_entity.pdbx_description
1 polymer ?
#
loop_
_entity_poly.entity_id
_entity_poly.type
_entity_poly.pdbx_seq_one_letter_code
_entity_poly.pdbx_strand_id
1 'polypeptide(L)'
;MLTYLLGPILALFPRRWRKLLPAGSAMECRRAAVLSGFGEAVIALIALIYWYSHYMTLMMDHALDAAITGKLPPGVTDHEIGFTALVIWATHPLTWLLAYAGVEGSVRLVGAAFTETNLGIFPLFVLDKVIGMITGQGKEEASATKYGAQENFSSYVGAIREKAMVRGLPEVPDELCFSGSAPDEFLEVRACRRKADWNPPRTVRYQDTFYRLEACSVRSASRPFRYTLRKLTAGVMGRTVLVYSPEETPVLAKR
;
A
#
# COMPACT_ATOMS: atom_id res chain seq x y z
N MET A 1 -19.81 -8.22 28.95
CA MET A 1 -20.74 -7.10 28.66
C MET A 1 -19.97 -5.80 28.45
N LEU A 2 -19.21 -5.30 29.43
CA LEU A 2 -18.38 -4.08 29.29
C LEU A 2 -17.41 -4.13 28.08
N THR A 3 -16.85 -5.30 27.79
CA THR A 3 -15.96 -5.52 26.63
C THR A 3 -16.65 -5.35 25.28
N TYR A 4 -17.94 -5.65 25.14
CA TYR A 4 -18.64 -5.43 23.86
C TYR A 4 -19.05 -3.96 23.65
N LEU A 5 -19.26 -3.22 24.74
CA LEU A 5 -19.57 -1.78 24.72
C LEU A 5 -18.32 -0.90 24.53
N LEU A 6 -17.22 -1.23 25.21
CA LEU A 6 -15.96 -0.48 25.10
C LEU A 6 -15.15 -0.87 23.88
N GLY A 7 -15.37 -2.06 23.32
CA GLY A 7 -14.61 -2.57 22.18
C GLY A 7 -14.64 -1.64 20.97
N PRO A 8 -15.81 -1.19 20.50
CA PRO A 8 -15.91 -0.26 19.37
C PRO A 8 -15.18 1.06 19.63
N ILE A 9 -15.25 1.60 20.86
CA ILE A 9 -14.58 2.86 21.24
C ILE A 9 -13.07 2.66 21.32
N LEU A 10 -12.62 1.53 21.88
CA LEU A 10 -11.21 1.17 21.97
C LEU A 10 -10.59 0.86 20.60
N ALA A 11 -11.38 0.36 19.66
CA ALA A 11 -10.96 0.10 18.28
C ALA A 11 -10.65 1.37 17.47
N LEU A 12 -11.14 2.53 17.92
CA LEU A 12 -10.78 3.83 17.35
C LEU A 12 -9.30 4.16 17.56
N PHE A 13 -8.70 3.63 18.64
CA PHE A 13 -7.33 3.96 19.02
C PHE A 13 -6.26 3.12 18.27
N PRO A 14 -5.08 3.72 18.00
CA PRO A 14 -3.94 3.00 17.42
C PRO A 14 -3.51 1.81 18.30
N ARG A 15 -2.86 0.81 17.68
CA ARG A 15 -2.41 -0.42 18.37
C ARG A 15 -1.55 -0.12 19.59
N ARG A 16 -0.74 0.95 19.57
CA ARG A 16 0.13 1.36 20.67
C ARG A 16 -0.64 1.80 21.92
N TRP A 17 -1.67 2.62 21.73
CA TRP A 17 -2.46 3.14 22.85
C TRP A 17 -3.40 2.06 23.41
N ARG A 18 -3.82 1.10 22.58
CA ARG A 18 -4.57 -0.08 23.04
C ARG A 18 -3.76 -0.99 23.97
N LYS A 19 -2.46 -1.17 23.74
CA LYS A 19 -1.59 -2.02 24.60
C LYS A 19 -1.36 -1.43 26.00
N LEU A 20 -1.52 -0.11 26.15
CA LEU A 20 -1.38 0.57 27.44
C LEU A 20 -2.63 0.41 28.33
N LEU A 21 -3.76 -0.03 27.76
CA LEU A 21 -5.01 -0.18 28.49
C LEU A 21 -5.18 -1.62 29.00
N PRO A 22 -5.54 -1.84 30.28
CA PRO A 22 -5.69 -3.18 30.88
C PRO A 22 -6.68 -4.09 30.13
N ALA A 23 -7.64 -3.50 29.42
CA ALA A 23 -8.66 -4.21 28.64
C ALA A 23 -8.24 -4.54 27.20
N GLY A 24 -7.11 -4.01 26.71
CA GLY A 24 -6.71 -4.15 25.30
C GLY A 24 -6.18 -5.53 24.91
N SER A 25 -5.70 -6.33 25.86
CA SER A 25 -5.11 -7.66 25.63
C SER A 25 -6.14 -8.80 25.52
N ALA A 26 -7.34 -8.61 26.08
CA ALA A 26 -8.38 -9.64 26.16
C ALA A 26 -9.48 -9.53 25.09
N MET A 27 -9.41 -8.53 24.20
CA MET A 27 -10.46 -8.24 23.22
C MET A 27 -10.16 -8.82 21.85
N GLU A 28 -11.16 -9.46 21.24
CA GLU A 28 -11.19 -9.79 19.80
C GLU A 28 -11.26 -8.48 18.99
N CYS A 29 -10.15 -7.76 18.91
CA CYS A 29 -10.05 -6.43 18.30
C CYS A 29 -10.58 -6.37 16.87
N ARG A 30 -10.58 -7.52 16.17
CA ARG A 30 -11.14 -7.64 14.81
C ARG A 30 -12.64 -7.38 14.79
N ARG A 31 -13.42 -8.06 15.63
CA ARG A 31 -14.89 -7.90 15.67
C ARG A 31 -15.27 -6.49 16.13
N ALA A 32 -14.52 -5.96 17.09
CA ALA A 32 -14.69 -4.59 17.56
C ALA A 32 -14.37 -3.52 16.51
N ALA A 33 -13.32 -3.72 15.69
CA ALA A 33 -12.97 -2.81 14.59
C ALA A 33 -13.98 -2.89 13.43
N VAL A 34 -14.50 -4.08 13.12
CA VAL A 34 -15.58 -4.26 12.13
C VAL A 34 -16.86 -3.57 12.59
N LEU A 35 -17.27 -3.78 13.85
CA LEU A 35 -18.49 -3.16 14.40
C LEU A 35 -18.39 -1.63 14.49
N SER A 36 -17.23 -1.10 14.89
CA SER A 36 -17.01 0.36 14.94
C SER A 36 -16.94 0.98 13.55
N GLY A 37 -16.23 0.37 12.61
CA GLY A 37 -16.15 0.87 11.23
C GLY A 37 -17.51 0.83 10.52
N PHE A 38 -18.28 -0.25 10.71
CA PHE A 38 -19.64 -0.35 10.20
C PHE A 38 -20.57 0.67 10.84
N GLY A 39 -20.54 0.79 12.18
CA GLY A 39 -21.37 1.75 12.90
C GLY A 39 -21.09 3.19 12.48
N GLU A 40 -19.81 3.57 12.36
CA GLU A 40 -19.41 4.89 11.87
C GLU A 40 -19.89 5.15 10.44
N ALA A 41 -19.71 4.19 9.51
CA ALA A 41 -20.16 4.35 8.13
C ALA A 41 -21.68 4.51 8.02
N VAL A 42 -22.45 3.72 8.77
CA VAL A 42 -23.92 3.79 8.78
C VAL A 42 -24.40 5.09 9.40
N ILE A 43 -23.84 5.49 10.54
CA ILE A 43 -24.22 6.75 11.22
C ILE A 43 -23.88 7.95 10.34
N ALA A 44 -22.70 7.97 9.72
CA ALA A 44 -22.30 9.03 8.80
C ALA A 44 -23.22 9.10 7.58
N LEU A 45 -23.63 7.96 7.01
CA LEU A 45 -24.58 7.91 5.90
C LEU A 45 -25.96 8.46 6.30
N ILE A 46 -26.49 8.02 7.45
CA ILE A 46 -27.79 8.50 7.96
C ILE A 46 -27.72 10.02 8.23
N ALA A 47 -26.65 10.48 8.86
CA ALA A 47 -26.43 11.89 9.13
C ALA A 47 -26.32 12.71 7.83
N LEU A 48 -25.66 12.18 6.79
CA LEU A 48 -25.54 12.84 5.49
C LEU A 48 -26.90 12.96 4.79
N ILE A 49 -27.71 11.90 4.83
CA ILE A 49 -29.08 11.90 4.27
C ILE A 49 -29.96 12.91 5.02
N TYR A 50 -29.90 12.90 6.35
CA TYR A 50 -30.65 13.85 7.18
C TYR A 50 -30.19 15.30 6.91
N TRP A 51 -28.88 15.53 6.86
CA TRP A 51 -28.28 16.84 6.56
C TRP A 51 -28.71 17.36 5.19
N TYR A 52 -28.68 16.50 4.16
CA TYR A 52 -29.17 16.84 2.83
C TYR A 52 -30.65 17.27 2.88
N SER A 53 -31.51 16.45 3.50
CA SER A 53 -32.94 16.73 3.59
C SER A 53 -33.19 18.07 4.29
N HIS A 54 -32.58 18.26 5.47
CA HIS A 54 -32.73 19.47 6.27
C HIS A 54 -32.24 20.73 5.53
N TYR A 55 -31.08 20.64 4.88
CA TYR A 55 -30.52 21.75 4.12
C TYR A 55 -31.40 22.13 2.93
N MET A 56 -31.90 21.14 2.18
CA MET A 56 -32.78 21.39 1.04
C MET A 56 -34.10 22.01 1.47
N THR A 57 -34.70 21.57 2.58
CA THR A 57 -35.92 22.20 3.12
C THR A 57 -35.68 23.66 3.49
N LEU A 58 -34.58 23.97 4.17
CA LEU A 58 -34.22 25.35 4.53
C LEU A 58 -34.03 26.25 3.30
N MET A 59 -33.32 25.75 2.29
CA MET A 59 -33.10 26.50 1.06
C MET A 59 -34.39 26.72 0.27
N MET A 60 -35.30 25.75 0.26
CA MET A 60 -36.60 25.89 -0.40
C MET A 60 -37.48 26.91 0.33
N ASP A 61 -37.50 26.90 1.66
CA ASP A 61 -38.25 27.89 2.45
C ASP A 61 -37.73 29.31 2.20
N HIS A 62 -36.41 29.51 2.17
CA HIS A 62 -35.80 30.80 1.84
C HIS A 62 -36.08 31.23 0.40
N ALA A 63 -36.06 30.29 -0.56
CA ALA A 63 -36.38 30.59 -1.95
C ALA A 63 -37.85 31.01 -2.12
N LEU A 64 -38.77 30.32 -1.45
CA LEU A 64 -40.20 30.64 -1.46
C LEU A 64 -40.46 32.02 -0.85
N ASP A 65 -39.83 32.34 0.29
CA ASP A 65 -39.95 33.67 0.91
C ASP A 65 -39.37 34.77 0.00
N ALA A 66 -38.22 34.52 -0.64
CA ALA A 66 -37.64 35.44 -1.63
C ALA A 66 -38.53 35.65 -2.86
N ALA A 67 -39.25 34.61 -3.31
CA ALA A 67 -40.22 34.69 -4.40
C ALA A 67 -41.43 35.55 -4.01
N ILE A 68 -42.04 35.29 -2.85
CA ILE A 68 -43.22 36.01 -2.35
C ILE A 68 -42.91 37.49 -2.09
N THR A 69 -41.70 37.78 -1.59
CA THR A 69 -41.26 39.16 -1.33
C THR A 69 -40.76 39.90 -2.56
N GLY A 70 -40.77 39.28 -3.74
CA GLY A 70 -40.33 39.89 -5.00
C GLY A 70 -38.83 40.16 -5.08
N LYS A 71 -38.03 39.48 -4.26
CA LYS A 71 -36.56 39.62 -4.22
C LYS A 71 -35.86 38.76 -5.28
N LEU A 72 -36.57 37.81 -5.87
CA LEU A 72 -36.05 37.00 -6.97
C LEU A 72 -36.14 37.77 -8.31
N PRO A 73 -35.05 37.82 -9.10
CA PRO A 73 -35.08 38.38 -10.44
C PRO A 73 -36.08 37.64 -11.35
N PRO A 74 -36.74 38.35 -12.29
CA PRO A 74 -37.60 37.71 -13.27
C PRO A 74 -36.80 36.75 -14.16
N GLY A 75 -37.32 35.53 -14.34
CA GLY A 75 -36.73 34.51 -15.21
C GLY A 75 -35.88 33.45 -14.50
N VAL A 76 -35.68 33.55 -13.17
CA VAL A 76 -35.06 32.47 -12.39
C VAL A 76 -36.01 31.27 -12.34
N THR A 77 -35.50 30.10 -12.72
CA THR A 77 -36.26 28.85 -12.70
C THR A 77 -36.08 28.09 -11.39
N ASP A 78 -37.08 27.30 -10.98
CA ASP A 78 -36.99 26.43 -9.78
C ASP A 78 -35.80 25.46 -9.86
N HIS A 79 -35.42 25.05 -11.07
CA HIS A 79 -34.30 24.15 -11.32
C HIS A 79 -32.95 24.82 -11.02
N GLU A 80 -32.79 26.10 -11.38
CA GLU A 80 -31.58 26.87 -11.06
C GLU A 80 -31.42 27.06 -9.55
N ILE A 81 -32.53 27.28 -8.84
CA ILE A 81 -32.55 27.39 -7.37
C ILE A 81 -32.11 26.07 -6.75
N GLY A 82 -32.72 24.95 -7.16
CA GLY A 82 -32.39 23.62 -6.66
C GLY A 82 -30.94 23.21 -6.95
N PHE A 83 -30.45 23.48 -8.17
CA PHE A 83 -29.06 23.21 -8.54
C PHE A 83 -28.08 24.04 -7.70
N THR A 84 -28.35 25.33 -7.52
CA THR A 84 -27.50 26.21 -6.70
C THR A 84 -27.46 25.74 -5.26
N ALA A 85 -28.60 25.39 -4.67
CA ALA A 85 -28.67 24.81 -3.33
C ALA A 85 -27.83 23.51 -3.22
N LEU A 86 -27.88 22.64 -4.22
CA LEU A 86 -27.08 21.41 -4.26
C LEU A 86 -25.58 21.71 -4.31
N VAL A 87 -25.14 22.68 -5.11
CA VAL A 87 -23.73 23.10 -5.18
C VAL A 87 -23.27 23.64 -3.83
N ILE A 88 -24.05 24.52 -3.20
CA ILE A 88 -23.68 25.10 -1.90
C ILE A 88 -23.61 23.99 -0.84
N TRP A 89 -24.61 23.10 -0.80
CA TRP A 89 -24.60 21.93 0.09
C TRP A 89 -23.36 21.07 -0.13
N ALA A 90 -22.99 20.77 -1.38
CA ALA A 90 -21.83 19.95 -1.72
C ALA A 90 -20.50 20.63 -1.32
N THR A 91 -20.44 21.96 -1.35
CA THR A 91 -19.26 22.73 -0.89
C THR A 91 -19.24 23.00 0.62
N HIS A 92 -20.32 22.67 1.33
CA HIS A 92 -20.45 22.95 2.74
C HIS A 92 -19.48 22.08 3.58
N PRO A 93 -18.72 22.64 4.54
CA PRO A 93 -17.70 21.91 5.28
C PRO A 93 -18.26 20.71 6.07
N LEU A 94 -19.50 20.81 6.56
CA LEU A 94 -20.18 19.71 7.25
C LEU A 94 -20.39 18.50 6.32
N THR A 95 -20.72 18.74 5.04
CA THR A 95 -20.90 17.68 4.04
C THR A 95 -19.61 16.91 3.84
N TRP A 96 -18.48 17.62 3.75
CA TRP A 96 -17.16 17.00 3.65
C TRP A 96 -16.76 16.24 4.91
N LEU A 97 -17.10 16.76 6.10
CA LEU A 97 -16.84 16.09 7.37
C LEU A 97 -17.60 14.76 7.47
N LEU A 98 -18.89 14.76 7.10
CA LEU A 98 -19.73 13.56 7.11
C LEU A 98 -19.29 12.55 6.05
N ALA A 99 -18.97 13.02 4.84
CA ALA A 99 -18.43 12.18 3.77
C ALA A 99 -17.09 11.54 4.19
N TYR A 100 -16.22 12.32 4.83
CA TYR A 100 -14.96 11.84 5.39
C TYR A 100 -15.18 10.73 6.42
N ALA A 101 -16.08 10.92 7.40
CA ALA A 101 -16.41 9.90 8.39
C ALA A 101 -16.98 8.61 7.75
N GLY A 102 -17.81 8.75 6.72
CA GLY A 102 -18.35 7.62 5.96
C GLY A 102 -17.28 6.81 5.22
N VAL A 103 -16.36 7.49 4.52
CA VAL A 103 -15.22 6.87 3.86
C VAL A 103 -14.29 6.22 4.87
N GLU A 104 -14.01 6.91 5.97
CA GLU A 104 -13.12 6.42 7.01
C GLU A 104 -13.66 5.15 7.68
N GLY A 105 -14.93 5.15 8.09
CA GLY A 105 -15.62 3.97 8.62
C GLY A 105 -15.59 2.78 7.65
N SER A 106 -15.79 3.05 6.36
CA SER A 106 -15.73 2.04 5.29
C SER A 106 -14.32 1.44 5.13
N VAL A 107 -13.28 2.28 5.11
CA VAL A 107 -11.88 1.83 5.05
C VAL A 107 -11.53 0.97 6.26
N ARG A 108 -12.00 1.36 7.45
CA ARG A 108 -11.74 0.61 8.70
C ARG A 108 -12.49 -0.72 8.70
N LEU A 109 -13.73 -0.75 8.21
CA LEU A 109 -14.51 -1.96 8.02
C LEU A 109 -13.81 -2.94 7.08
N VAL A 110 -13.41 -2.48 5.88
CA VAL A 110 -12.72 -3.30 4.87
C VAL A 110 -11.37 -3.79 5.40
N GLY A 111 -10.59 -2.92 6.05
CA GLY A 111 -9.28 -3.27 6.62
C GLY A 111 -9.38 -4.32 7.73
N ALA A 112 -10.39 -4.22 8.59
CA ALA A 112 -10.62 -5.21 9.65
C ALA A 112 -11.21 -6.52 9.13
N ALA A 113 -12.05 -6.46 8.08
CA ALA A 113 -12.67 -7.63 7.48
C ALA A 113 -11.67 -8.47 6.69
N PHE A 114 -10.80 -7.85 5.88
CA PHE A 114 -10.01 -8.55 4.86
C PHE A 114 -8.49 -8.61 5.12
N THR A 115 -7.88 -7.64 5.82
CA THR A 115 -6.41 -7.52 5.85
C THR A 115 -5.75 -7.78 7.21
N GLU A 116 -6.49 -8.30 8.21
CA GLU A 116 -6.04 -8.50 9.61
C GLU A 116 -5.43 -7.25 10.29
N THR A 117 -5.51 -6.10 9.61
CA THR A 117 -4.92 -4.83 10.03
C THR A 117 -6.00 -4.02 10.72
N ASN A 118 -5.96 -4.02 12.05
CA ASN A 118 -6.79 -3.12 12.87
C ASN A 118 -6.26 -1.68 12.75
N LEU A 119 -6.70 -0.98 11.71
CA LEU A 119 -6.46 0.45 11.48
C LEU A 119 -7.30 1.23 12.50
N GLY A 120 -6.68 2.20 13.19
CA GLY A 120 -7.41 3.16 14.03
C GLY A 120 -8.03 4.28 13.19
N ILE A 121 -8.53 5.33 13.84
CA ILE A 121 -8.99 6.53 13.12
C ILE A 121 -7.79 7.16 12.39
N PHE A 122 -7.98 7.64 11.16
CA PHE A 122 -6.88 8.16 10.33
C PHE A 122 -6.05 9.28 10.97
N PRO A 123 -6.61 10.32 11.62
CA PRO A 123 -5.84 11.37 12.30
C PRO A 123 -5.03 10.81 13.47
N LEU A 124 -5.60 9.84 14.21
CA LEU A 124 -4.90 9.17 15.31
C LEU A 124 -3.77 8.28 14.80
N PHE A 125 -3.93 7.65 13.64
CA PHE A 125 -2.87 6.90 12.98
C PHE A 125 -1.71 7.80 12.56
N VAL A 126 -2.00 8.98 12.00
CA VAL A 126 -0.97 9.97 11.64
C VAL A 126 -0.24 10.47 12.89
N LEU A 127 -0.98 10.81 13.95
CA LEU A 127 -0.40 11.23 15.25
C LEU A 127 0.52 10.16 15.82
N ASP A 128 0.09 8.90 15.83
CA ASP A 128 0.91 7.77 16.30
C ASP A 128 2.21 7.62 15.51
N LYS A 129 2.15 7.82 14.19
CA LYS A 129 3.31 7.77 13.30
C LYS A 129 4.27 8.96 13.53
N VAL A 130 3.73 10.16 13.73
CA VAL A 130 4.53 11.36 14.04
C VAL A 130 5.20 11.22 15.40
N ILE A 131 4.47 10.78 16.43
CA ILE A 131 5.01 10.53 17.77
C ILE A 131 6.10 9.46 17.70
N GLY A 132 5.87 8.35 16.98
CA GLY A 132 6.86 7.29 16.79
C GLY A 132 8.12 7.72 16.03
N MET A 133 8.00 8.72 15.15
CA MET A 133 9.13 9.33 14.46
C MET A 133 9.95 10.22 15.40
N ILE A 134 9.27 10.98 16.28
CA ILE A 134 9.89 11.88 17.24
C ILE A 134 10.57 11.12 18.38
N THR A 135 9.96 10.04 18.88
CA THR A 135 10.48 9.27 20.03
C THR A 135 11.58 8.27 19.65
N GLY A 136 11.97 8.17 18.37
CA GLY A 136 13.07 7.31 17.92
C GLY A 136 12.82 5.80 18.03
N GLN A 137 11.70 5.36 18.61
CA GLN A 137 11.33 3.94 18.75
C GLN A 137 10.88 3.29 17.43
N GLY A 138 10.78 4.05 16.34
CA GLY A 138 10.52 3.54 14.99
C GLY A 138 11.56 2.56 14.43
N LYS A 139 12.65 2.25 15.15
CA LYS A 139 13.65 1.26 14.74
C LYS A 139 13.35 -0.17 15.18
N GLU A 140 12.62 -0.40 16.27
CA GLU A 140 12.39 -1.75 16.81
C GLU A 140 11.09 -2.40 16.32
N GLU A 141 9.96 -1.68 16.24
CA GLU A 141 8.72 -2.24 15.66
C GLU A 141 8.73 -2.29 14.13
N ALA A 142 9.63 -1.51 13.49
CA ALA A 142 9.85 -1.55 12.05
C ALA A 142 10.62 -2.78 11.59
N SER A 143 11.25 -3.56 12.47
CA SER A 143 11.84 -4.85 12.11
C SER A 143 10.80 -5.98 12.14
N ALA A 144 9.87 -5.97 13.11
CA ALA A 144 8.82 -6.98 13.24
C ALA A 144 7.64 -6.79 12.28
N THR A 145 7.21 -5.54 12.03
CA THR A 145 6.09 -5.24 11.11
C THR A 145 6.53 -5.23 9.64
N LYS A 146 7.85 -5.14 9.38
CA LYS A 146 8.44 -5.23 8.03
C LYS A 146 8.25 -6.59 7.38
N TYR A 147 8.15 -7.67 8.13
CA TYR A 147 8.09 -9.01 7.52
C TYR A 147 6.69 -9.40 7.01
N GLY A 148 5.60 -8.83 7.54
CA GLY A 148 4.24 -9.23 7.15
C GLY A 148 3.51 -8.30 6.18
N ALA A 149 3.67 -6.98 6.32
CA ALA A 149 2.93 -6.01 5.51
C ALA A 149 3.76 -5.40 4.37
N GLN A 150 5.10 -5.49 4.45
CA GLN A 150 5.98 -4.92 3.44
C GLN A 150 6.06 -5.80 2.18
N GLU A 151 5.79 -7.10 2.22
CA GLU A 151 5.87 -7.96 1.02
C GLU A 151 4.88 -7.54 -0.08
N ASN A 152 3.67 -7.09 0.28
CA ASN A 152 2.69 -6.65 -0.71
C ASN A 152 2.92 -5.20 -1.16
N PHE A 153 2.99 -4.22 -0.27
CA PHE A 153 3.12 -2.82 -0.71
C PHE A 153 4.52 -2.47 -1.23
N SER A 154 5.60 -3.08 -0.71
CA SER A 154 6.94 -2.86 -1.27
C SER A 154 7.18 -3.63 -2.56
N SER A 155 6.45 -4.71 -2.84
CA SER A 155 6.51 -5.33 -4.16
C SER A 155 5.79 -4.48 -5.20
N TYR A 156 4.66 -3.82 -4.87
CA TYR A 156 4.01 -2.90 -5.80
C TYR A 156 4.82 -1.63 -6.04
N VAL A 157 5.30 -0.95 -4.99
CA VAL A 157 6.14 0.25 -5.15
C VAL A 157 7.51 -0.10 -5.73
N GLY A 158 8.07 -1.24 -5.34
CA GLY A 158 9.29 -1.80 -5.92
C GLY A 158 9.13 -2.12 -7.40
N ALA A 159 8.03 -2.77 -7.79
CA ALA A 159 7.72 -3.09 -9.18
C ALA A 159 7.42 -1.83 -10.02
N ILE A 160 6.80 -0.80 -9.44
CA ILE A 160 6.57 0.48 -10.12
C ILE A 160 7.89 1.24 -10.29
N ARG A 161 8.74 1.30 -9.26
CA ARG A 161 10.08 1.89 -9.32
C ARG A 161 10.98 1.12 -10.29
N GLU A 162 10.89 -0.21 -10.31
CA GLU A 162 11.60 -1.10 -11.22
C GLU A 162 11.11 -0.88 -12.66
N LYS A 163 9.79 -0.86 -12.90
CA LYS A 163 9.24 -0.54 -14.22
C LYS A 163 9.63 0.86 -14.69
N ALA A 164 9.69 1.85 -13.80
CA ALA A 164 10.13 3.20 -14.13
C ALA A 164 11.64 3.25 -14.46
N MET A 165 12.46 2.48 -13.75
CA MET A 165 13.91 2.38 -14.00
C MET A 165 14.22 1.64 -15.30
N VAL A 166 13.46 0.58 -15.62
CA VAL A 166 13.62 -0.22 -16.85
C VAL A 166 13.12 0.54 -18.10
N ARG A 167 12.09 1.39 -17.98
CA ARG A 167 11.52 2.14 -19.12
C ARG A 167 12.47 3.17 -19.72
N GLY A 168 13.50 3.58 -18.98
CA GLY A 168 14.49 4.59 -19.42
C GLY A 168 15.85 4.02 -19.82
N LEU A 169 16.05 2.70 -19.74
CA LEU A 169 17.34 2.07 -20.05
C LEU A 169 17.32 1.47 -21.46
N PRO A 170 18.35 1.73 -22.30
CA PRO A 170 18.48 1.07 -23.60
C PRO A 170 18.63 -0.45 -23.39
N GLU A 171 18.07 -1.23 -24.31
CA GLU A 171 18.22 -2.68 -24.33
C GLU A 171 19.67 -3.02 -24.67
N VAL A 172 20.38 -3.60 -23.70
CA VAL A 172 21.82 -3.93 -23.81
C VAL A 172 22.00 -5.43 -23.51
N PRO A 173 22.72 -6.20 -24.35
CA PRO A 173 22.93 -7.64 -24.22
C PRO A 173 23.69 -7.99 -22.95
N ASP A 174 23.31 -9.04 -22.22
CA ASP A 174 23.93 -9.46 -20.93
C ASP A 174 25.47 -9.50 -20.96
N GLU A 175 26.11 -9.12 -19.85
CA GLU A 175 27.57 -9.14 -19.68
C GLU A 175 27.97 -10.30 -18.78
N LEU A 176 28.95 -11.09 -19.21
CA LEU A 176 29.50 -12.20 -18.43
C LEU A 176 30.92 -11.86 -17.98
N CYS A 177 31.14 -11.83 -16.66
CA CYS A 177 32.46 -11.69 -16.06
C CYS A 177 32.83 -13.00 -15.36
N PHE A 178 33.90 -13.63 -15.82
CA PHE A 178 34.49 -14.78 -15.12
C PHE A 178 35.57 -14.27 -14.15
N SER A 179 35.46 -14.62 -12.88
CA SER A 179 36.40 -14.24 -11.83
C SER A 179 36.82 -15.45 -11.02
N GLY A 180 38.11 -15.74 -11.01
CA GLY A 180 38.70 -16.83 -10.22
C GLY A 180 39.45 -17.84 -11.08
N SER A 181 40.20 -18.72 -10.42
CA SER A 181 40.80 -19.92 -11.00
C SER A 181 40.14 -21.15 -10.35
N ALA A 182 40.05 -22.27 -11.06
CA ALA A 182 39.53 -23.51 -10.48
C ALA A 182 40.26 -23.84 -9.16
N PRO A 183 39.56 -24.20 -8.06
CA PRO A 183 38.14 -24.62 -7.96
C PRO A 183 37.11 -23.52 -7.61
N ASP A 184 37.53 -22.27 -7.34
CA ASP A 184 36.65 -21.16 -6.93
C ASP A 184 36.35 -20.21 -8.10
N GLU A 185 35.88 -20.78 -9.22
CA GLU A 185 35.47 -19.99 -10.37
C GLU A 185 34.08 -19.38 -10.13
N PHE A 186 33.99 -18.06 -10.16
CA PHE A 186 32.75 -17.30 -10.07
C PHE A 186 32.38 -16.70 -11.43
N LEU A 187 31.11 -16.81 -11.79
CA LEU A 187 30.51 -16.15 -12.93
C LEU A 187 29.59 -15.02 -12.42
N GLU A 188 29.92 -13.77 -12.74
CA GLU A 188 29.04 -12.63 -12.50
C GLU A 188 28.27 -12.31 -13.79
N VAL A 189 26.95 -12.51 -13.78
CA VAL A 189 26.06 -12.14 -14.89
C VAL A 189 25.49 -10.76 -14.60
N ARG A 190 25.72 -9.81 -15.51
CA ARG A 190 25.21 -8.43 -15.42
C ARG A 190 24.14 -8.22 -16.47
N ALA A 191 22.88 -8.21 -16.03
CA ALA A 191 21.72 -8.10 -16.88
C ALA A 191 21.09 -6.70 -16.80
N CYS A 192 20.54 -6.24 -17.93
CA CYS A 192 19.74 -5.03 -18.01
C CYS A 192 18.33 -5.24 -17.43
N ARG A 193 17.80 -6.48 -17.51
CA ARG A 193 16.48 -6.89 -17.00
C ARG A 193 16.58 -7.97 -15.94
N ARG A 194 15.61 -7.97 -15.02
CA ARG A 194 15.50 -9.01 -14.00
C ARG A 194 15.10 -10.34 -14.63
N LYS A 195 15.82 -11.40 -14.28
CA LYS A 195 15.44 -12.78 -14.58
C LYS A 195 14.52 -13.28 -13.45
N ALA A 196 13.23 -13.49 -13.76
CA ALA A 196 12.18 -13.73 -12.76
C ALA A 196 12.44 -14.97 -11.88
N ASP A 197 13.01 -16.02 -12.47
CA ASP A 197 13.23 -17.30 -11.77
C ASP A 197 14.55 -17.38 -11.00
N TRP A 198 15.38 -16.33 -11.06
CA TRP A 198 16.73 -16.31 -10.50
C TRP A 198 16.73 -15.83 -9.04
N ASN A 199 16.23 -16.69 -8.16
CA ASN A 199 16.24 -16.47 -6.71
C ASN A 199 17.20 -17.47 -6.03
N PRO A 200 18.14 -17.04 -5.16
CA PRO A 200 19.04 -17.95 -4.45
C PRO A 200 18.31 -18.79 -3.37
N PRO A 201 18.80 -20.00 -3.04
CA PRO A 201 19.82 -20.77 -3.75
C PRO A 201 19.19 -21.58 -4.91
N ARG A 202 19.67 -21.38 -6.14
CA ARG A 202 19.25 -22.17 -7.32
C ARG A 202 20.44 -22.58 -8.18
N THR A 203 20.31 -23.72 -8.87
CA THR A 203 21.33 -24.20 -9.81
C THR A 203 21.00 -23.66 -11.20
N VAL A 204 21.98 -23.00 -11.82
CA VAL A 204 21.90 -22.45 -13.17
C VAL A 204 22.89 -23.21 -14.05
N ARG A 205 22.41 -23.77 -15.16
CA ARG A 205 23.23 -24.37 -16.21
C ARG A 205 23.48 -23.31 -17.27
N TYR A 206 24.76 -23.02 -17.53
CA TYR A 206 25.19 -22.22 -18.66
C TYR A 206 26.11 -23.08 -19.53
N GLN A 207 25.76 -23.24 -20.79
CA GLN A 207 26.41 -24.19 -21.70
C GLN A 207 26.43 -25.61 -21.09
N ASP A 208 27.62 -26.13 -20.79
CA ASP A 208 27.82 -27.47 -20.22
C ASP A 208 28.29 -27.44 -18.75
N THR A 209 28.30 -26.26 -18.12
CA THR A 209 28.76 -26.09 -16.74
C THR A 209 27.60 -25.72 -15.81
N PHE A 210 27.60 -26.31 -14.62
CA PHE A 210 26.64 -26.01 -13.57
C PHE A 210 27.22 -25.00 -12.58
N TYR A 211 26.42 -23.98 -12.30
CA TYR A 211 26.72 -22.97 -11.30
C TYR A 211 25.62 -22.91 -10.24
N ARG A 212 25.99 -22.57 -9.01
CA ARG A 212 25.06 -22.25 -7.93
C ARG A 212 24.93 -20.74 -7.80
N LEU A 213 23.69 -20.24 -7.86
CA LEU A 213 23.37 -18.85 -7.58
C LEU A 213 23.50 -18.59 -6.09
N GLU A 214 24.49 -17.79 -5.71
CA GLU A 214 24.78 -17.43 -4.32
C GLU A 214 24.12 -16.11 -3.92
N ALA A 215 24.13 -15.12 -4.82
CA ALA A 215 23.63 -13.79 -4.51
C ALA A 215 23.00 -13.10 -5.73
N CYS A 216 21.97 -12.30 -5.45
CA CYS A 216 21.39 -11.34 -6.38
C CYS A 216 21.57 -9.95 -5.78
N SER A 217 22.15 -9.01 -6.52
CA SER A 217 22.29 -7.63 -6.10
C SER A 217 21.81 -6.66 -7.18
N VAL A 218 21.30 -5.51 -6.75
CA VAL A 218 20.87 -4.43 -7.65
C VAL A 218 21.81 -3.25 -7.45
N ARG A 219 22.42 -2.76 -8.54
CA ARG A 219 23.27 -1.56 -8.55
C ARG A 219 22.73 -0.50 -9.50
N SER A 220 23.07 0.76 -9.25
CA SER A 220 22.76 1.87 -10.15
C SER A 220 23.78 1.92 -11.29
N ALA A 221 23.54 1.15 -12.36
CA ALA A 221 24.36 1.11 -13.57
C ALA A 221 23.49 0.78 -14.79
N SER A 222 24.04 0.86 -16.01
CA SER A 222 23.39 0.42 -17.25
C SER A 222 22.91 -1.03 -17.20
N ARG A 223 23.52 -1.85 -16.34
CA ARG A 223 23.17 -3.24 -16.04
C ARG A 223 22.92 -3.38 -14.53
N PRO A 224 21.71 -3.05 -14.07
CA PRO A 224 21.45 -2.94 -12.65
C PRO A 224 21.39 -4.29 -11.96
N PHE A 225 21.01 -5.37 -12.66
CA PHE A 225 20.84 -6.69 -12.06
C PHE A 225 22.13 -7.50 -12.15
N ARG A 226 22.68 -7.86 -10.99
CA ARG A 226 23.92 -8.65 -10.89
C ARG A 226 23.66 -9.96 -10.18
N TYR A 227 24.06 -11.04 -10.82
CA TYR A 227 23.92 -12.40 -10.33
C TYR A 227 25.29 -13.02 -10.14
N THR A 228 25.60 -13.42 -8.91
CA THR A 228 26.86 -14.10 -8.58
C THR A 228 26.62 -15.60 -8.55
N LEU A 229 27.28 -16.30 -9.47
CA LEU A 229 27.18 -17.74 -9.68
C LEU A 229 28.53 -18.37 -9.31
N ARG A 230 28.54 -19.41 -8.46
CA ARG A 230 29.74 -20.19 -8.13
C ARG A 230 29.75 -21.50 -8.89
N LYS A 231 30.86 -21.86 -9.54
CA LYS A 231 30.99 -23.12 -10.28
C LYS A 231 30.91 -24.32 -9.34
N LEU A 232 30.18 -25.35 -9.76
CA LEU A 232 30.10 -26.62 -9.06
C LEU A 232 31.03 -27.64 -9.74
N THR A 233 31.94 -28.24 -8.98
CA THR A 233 32.91 -29.24 -9.46
C THR A 233 32.32 -30.64 -9.63
N ALA A 234 31.17 -30.92 -9.00
CA ALA A 234 30.43 -32.16 -9.12
C ALA A 234 28.97 -31.85 -9.45
N GLY A 235 28.38 -32.61 -10.37
CA GLY A 235 27.00 -32.43 -10.85
C GLY A 235 25.97 -32.66 -9.76
N VAL A 236 25.73 -31.64 -8.91
CA VAL A 236 24.66 -31.67 -7.92
C VAL A 236 23.39 -31.17 -8.60
N MET A 237 22.55 -32.11 -9.02
CA MET A 237 21.20 -31.80 -9.50
C MET A 237 20.36 -31.34 -8.32
N GLY A 238 20.22 -30.03 -8.16
CA GLY A 238 19.09 -29.48 -7.41
C GLY A 238 17.78 -29.95 -8.04
N ARG A 239 16.69 -29.99 -7.26
CA ARG A 239 15.36 -30.45 -7.69
C ARG A 239 14.81 -29.69 -8.91
N THR A 240 15.40 -28.53 -9.26
CA THR A 240 15.09 -27.73 -10.45
C THR A 240 16.36 -27.04 -10.93
N VAL A 241 16.75 -27.26 -12.20
CA VAL A 241 17.90 -26.59 -12.85
C VAL A 241 17.37 -25.54 -13.82
N LEU A 242 17.84 -24.31 -13.68
CA LEU A 242 17.53 -23.22 -14.62
C LEU A 242 18.51 -23.27 -15.79
N VAL A 243 18.01 -23.34 -17.02
CA VAL A 243 18.86 -23.26 -18.22
C VAL A 243 19.00 -21.79 -18.60
N TYR A 244 20.22 -21.27 -18.56
CA TYR A 244 20.52 -19.93 -19.03
C TYR A 244 20.92 -19.98 -20.50
N SER A 245 20.02 -19.53 -21.37
CA SER A 245 20.25 -19.31 -22.80
C SER A 245 19.87 -17.86 -23.11
N PRO A 246 20.82 -16.91 -23.16
CA PRO A 246 20.49 -15.53 -23.51
C PRO A 246 20.03 -15.43 -24.97
N GLU A 247 19.06 -14.56 -25.25
CA GLU A 247 18.50 -14.34 -26.59
C GLU A 247 19.51 -13.66 -27.54
N GLU A 248 20.36 -12.78 -26.99
CA GLU A 248 21.48 -12.15 -27.69
C GLU A 248 22.81 -12.70 -27.16
N THR A 249 23.82 -12.80 -28.02
CA THR A 249 25.16 -13.26 -27.61
C THR A 249 25.71 -12.37 -26.51
N PRO A 250 25.99 -12.90 -25.31
CA PRO A 250 26.42 -12.09 -24.19
C PRO A 250 27.81 -11.52 -24.45
N VAL A 251 28.03 -10.27 -24.05
CA VAL A 251 29.34 -9.62 -24.17
C VAL A 251 30.24 -10.16 -23.06
N LEU A 252 31.37 -10.76 -23.45
CA LEU A 252 32.41 -11.15 -22.51
C LEU A 252 33.11 -9.89 -22.01
N ALA A 253 33.01 -9.62 -20.71
CA ALA A 253 33.77 -8.53 -20.12
C ALA A 253 35.25 -8.88 -20.17
N LYS A 254 36.04 -8.08 -20.92
CA LYS A 254 37.49 -8.10 -20.77
C LYS A 254 37.84 -7.52 -19.39
N ARG A 255 38.69 -8.23 -18.65
CA ARG A 255 39.30 -7.71 -17.42
C ARG A 255 40.03 -6.41 -17.69
#